data_AF-B0ED18-F1
#
_entry.id   AF-B0ED18-F1
#
_cell.length_a   1.000
_cell.length_b   1.000
_cell.length_c   1.000
_cell.angle_alpha   90.00
_cell.angle_beta   90.00
_cell.angle_gamma   90.00
#
_symmetry.space_group_name_H-M   'P 1'
#
loop_
_entity.id
_entity.type
_entity.pdbx_description
1 polymer ?
#
loop_
_entity_poly.entity_id
_entity_poly.type
_entity_poly.pdbx_seq_one_letter_code
_entity_poly.pdbx_strand_id
1 'polypeptide(L)'
;MSVISSRLNKCYSFQLSDKNTRSLGLSSEEEQFPHFSSYQAPPLPISFSQLNHKFYHSFNNGYTQISLFKVISPLKKKKSQEDSLREMFFSPKNTLLYCFCDSLLKQDVNVSYIRCLINFYASRGKVIELLETIAFKEIDETSYCNELFRGNTPFIKIFNNYTSKFCDELLKEEFKTYSDIHISQTEHILKEGTWVDKISTSKNVIHLLTKFLIKCSSYIPSHFKTILRKIYHRVAQNRSITEARNTFLTLFFLRYCFRPFSKVPSILKILHEAVHRCVQESKYSIDSNNIELRTAINSLLSYITNTPDGSSYGLINITMQEVSLEQMVNIFKTEMGTISKFYNGDFNEIFNIVKGKYDGIQSINPEMAVSRLNTWEEEKLSLASQLNSQLKQQIKKLKKYNKILKNRINTLTALCN
;
A
#
# COMPACT_ATOMS: atom_id res chain seq x y z
N MET A 1 -10.25 41.30 -9.62
CA MET A 1 -9.23 42.09 -10.31
C MET A 1 -8.01 42.15 -9.40
N SER A 2 -7.11 41.17 -9.49
CA SER A 2 -5.91 41.11 -10.36
C SER A 2 -4.69 41.79 -9.71
N VAL A 3 -3.89 41.00 -8.96
CA VAL A 3 -2.45 40.60 -9.22
C VAL A 3 -1.45 41.76 -8.93
N ILE A 4 -0.33 41.69 -8.19
CA ILE A 4 0.92 40.89 -8.23
C ILE A 4 1.71 41.22 -6.93
N SER A 5 2.08 40.24 -6.08
CA SER A 5 3.39 39.57 -5.93
C SER A 5 4.60 40.41 -5.47
N SER A 6 5.22 39.97 -4.36
CA SER A 6 6.60 39.45 -4.30
C SER A 6 7.33 39.85 -3.00
N ARG A 7 7.86 38.86 -2.29
CA ARG A 7 9.17 38.92 -1.60
C ARG A 7 9.62 37.51 -1.25
N LEU A 8 10.60 37.04 -2.03
CA LEU A 8 11.33 35.79 -1.97
C LEU A 8 12.56 35.89 -1.04
N ASN A 9 12.94 34.73 -0.51
CA ASN A 9 14.29 34.20 -0.30
C ASN A 9 15.35 35.04 0.45
N LYS A 10 15.72 34.55 1.64
CA LYS A 10 17.07 34.69 2.19
C LYS A 10 17.80 33.34 2.07
N CYS A 11 18.69 33.23 1.10
CA CYS A 11 19.74 32.22 1.05
C CYS A 11 20.93 32.71 1.88
N TYR A 12 21.46 31.84 2.75
CA TYR A 12 22.76 32.04 3.38
C TYR A 12 23.83 31.34 2.54
N SER A 13 24.75 32.13 2.01
CA SER A 13 26.01 31.73 1.38
C SER A 13 27.08 31.52 2.47
N PHE A 14 27.80 30.40 2.43
CA PHE A 14 29.08 30.26 3.13
C PHE A 14 30.20 30.12 2.10
N GLN A 15 31.15 31.06 2.17
CA GLN A 15 32.37 31.14 1.38
C GLN A 15 33.39 30.10 1.89
N LEU A 16 34.01 29.35 0.97
CA LEU A 16 35.21 28.58 1.23
C LEU A 16 36.41 29.39 0.77
N SER A 17 37.34 29.65 1.70
CA SER A 17 38.61 30.31 1.45
C SER A 17 39.68 29.28 1.10
N ASP A 18 40.30 29.47 -0.06
CA ASP A 18 41.54 28.80 -0.48
C ASP A 18 42.71 29.14 0.45
N LYS A 19 43.46 28.12 0.87
CA LYS A 19 44.92 28.24 1.07
C LYS A 19 45.63 26.96 0.65
N ASN A 20 46.49 27.14 -0.35
CA ASN A 20 47.46 26.21 -0.91
C ASN A 20 48.46 25.66 0.11
N THR A 21 48.83 24.40 -0.07
CA THR A 21 50.23 23.95 0.04
C THR A 21 50.50 22.85 -0.99
N ARG A 22 51.46 23.11 -1.89
CA ARG A 22 52.04 22.20 -2.87
C ARG A 22 53.28 21.51 -2.28
N SER A 23 53.49 20.25 -2.63
CA SER A 23 54.78 19.64 -3.08
C SER A 23 54.47 18.21 -3.57
N LEU A 24 54.56 17.92 -4.88
CA LEU A 24 55.71 17.28 -5.58
C LEU A 24 56.00 15.86 -5.06
N GLY A 25 56.03 14.77 -5.82
CA GLY A 25 56.02 14.50 -7.28
C GLY A 25 56.57 13.08 -7.52
N LEU A 26 56.49 12.60 -8.77
CA LEU A 26 56.99 11.32 -9.38
C LEU A 26 55.92 10.19 -9.48
N SER A 27 55.23 10.05 -10.64
CA SER A 27 55.60 9.34 -11.90
C SER A 27 55.56 7.81 -11.74
N SER A 28 55.06 6.95 -12.62
CA SER A 28 54.49 6.95 -13.99
C SER A 28 53.95 5.51 -14.17
N GLU A 29 52.91 5.23 -14.94
CA GLU A 29 53.06 4.68 -16.30
C GLU A 29 51.68 4.61 -16.99
N GLU A 30 51.72 4.93 -18.28
CA GLU A 30 50.66 4.93 -19.27
C GLU A 30 50.35 3.51 -19.76
N GLU A 31 49.10 3.21 -20.16
CA GLU A 31 48.86 2.42 -21.37
C GLU A 31 47.42 2.58 -21.91
N GLN A 32 47.37 3.34 -23.00
CA GLN A 32 46.58 3.28 -24.25
C GLN A 32 45.20 2.57 -24.35
N PHE A 33 44.28 3.28 -25.02
CA PHE A 33 42.95 2.90 -25.54
C PHE A 33 43.00 1.89 -26.73
N PRO A 34 41.85 1.33 -27.18
CA PRO A 34 41.20 1.98 -28.33
C PRO A 34 39.66 2.06 -28.33
N HIS A 35 39.18 3.09 -29.02
CA HIS A 35 37.82 3.28 -29.55
C HIS A 35 37.37 2.17 -30.52
N PHE A 36 36.07 1.84 -30.53
CA PHE A 36 35.38 1.42 -31.76
C PHE A 36 33.95 1.98 -31.82
N SER A 37 33.59 2.46 -33.01
CA SER A 37 32.35 3.15 -33.36
C SER A 37 31.28 2.21 -33.93
N SER A 38 30.04 2.71 -33.90
CA SER A 38 29.00 2.58 -34.94
C SER A 38 28.68 1.20 -35.55
N TYR A 39 27.48 0.67 -35.26
CA TYR A 39 26.64 0.04 -36.28
C TYR A 39 25.15 0.33 -36.01
N GLN A 40 24.51 1.03 -36.96
CA GLN A 40 23.06 1.16 -37.10
C GLN A 40 22.50 -0.01 -37.93
N ALA A 41 21.37 -0.56 -37.47
CA ALA A 41 20.16 -1.06 -38.19
C ALA A 41 20.33 -2.12 -39.32
N PRO A 42 19.37 -3.05 -39.53
CA PRO A 42 18.01 -2.69 -39.98
C PRO A 42 16.84 -3.49 -39.36
N PRO A 43 15.58 -3.05 -39.63
CA PRO A 43 14.34 -3.66 -39.15
C PRO A 43 13.73 -4.66 -40.17
N LEU A 44 12.55 -5.20 -39.79
CA LEU A 44 11.50 -5.88 -40.60
C LEU A 44 11.59 -7.43 -40.66
N PRO A 45 10.51 -8.18 -41.05
CA PRO A 45 9.07 -7.86 -41.10
C PRO A 45 8.09 -9.03 -40.73
N ILE A 46 6.78 -8.69 -40.79
CA ILE A 46 5.63 -9.49 -41.28
C ILE A 46 4.88 -10.46 -40.33
N SER A 47 3.57 -10.22 -40.41
CA SER A 47 2.34 -10.90 -39.99
C SER A 47 2.12 -12.33 -40.48
N PHE A 48 1.12 -13.00 -39.89
CA PHE A 48 0.16 -14.02 -40.38
C PHE A 48 -0.08 -14.99 -39.21
N SER A 49 -1.23 -15.62 -38.98
CA SER A 49 -2.59 -15.57 -39.50
C SER A 49 -3.41 -16.46 -38.57
N GLN A 50 -4.73 -16.29 -38.61
CA GLN A 50 -5.72 -17.16 -37.99
C GLN A 50 -5.43 -18.65 -38.26
N LEU A 51 -5.64 -19.51 -37.26
CA LEU A 51 -5.99 -20.91 -37.49
C LEU A 51 -7.02 -21.35 -36.44
N ASN A 52 -8.24 -21.51 -36.95
CA ASN A 52 -9.33 -22.24 -36.35
C ASN A 52 -8.90 -23.68 -36.04
N HIS A 53 -9.17 -24.17 -34.83
CA HIS A 53 -9.40 -25.60 -34.64
C HIS A 53 -10.65 -25.82 -33.78
N LYS A 54 -11.68 -26.29 -34.48
CA LYS A 54 -12.89 -26.92 -33.94
C LYS A 54 -12.48 -28.16 -33.13
N PHE A 55 -12.96 -28.26 -31.89
CA PHE A 55 -13.13 -29.55 -31.23
C PHE A 55 -14.62 -29.85 -31.15
N TYR A 56 -15.07 -30.70 -32.08
CA TYR A 56 -16.28 -31.51 -31.92
C TYR A 56 -15.88 -32.74 -31.11
N HIS A 57 -16.49 -32.95 -29.95
CA HIS A 57 -16.74 -34.31 -29.49
C HIS A 57 -18.14 -34.40 -28.89
N SER A 58 -18.93 -35.20 -29.60
CA SER A 58 -20.27 -35.67 -29.29
C SER A 58 -20.24 -36.54 -28.04
N PHE A 59 -21.14 -36.27 -27.09
CA PHE A 59 -21.77 -37.31 -26.29
C PHE A 59 -23.28 -37.13 -26.37
N ASN A 60 -23.88 -38.07 -27.10
CA ASN A 60 -25.30 -38.29 -27.20
C ASN A 60 -25.65 -39.34 -26.14
N ASN A 61 -26.57 -39.04 -25.23
CA ASN A 61 -27.43 -40.04 -24.61
C ASN A 61 -28.68 -39.35 -24.10
N GLY A 62 -29.80 -39.69 -24.74
CA GLY A 62 -31.11 -39.17 -24.44
C GLY A 62 -31.70 -39.82 -23.20
N TYR A 63 -32.33 -38.99 -22.37
CA TYR A 63 -33.55 -39.34 -21.67
C TYR A 63 -34.52 -38.19 -21.85
N THR A 64 -35.54 -38.44 -22.67
CA THR A 64 -36.78 -37.66 -22.74
C THR A 64 -37.52 -37.82 -21.41
N GLN A 65 -37.78 -36.72 -20.70
CA GLN A 65 -38.99 -36.60 -19.87
C GLN A 65 -39.37 -35.14 -19.61
N ILE A 66 -40.46 -34.74 -20.28
CA ILE A 66 -41.55 -33.86 -19.86
C ILE A 66 -41.18 -32.41 -19.47
N SER A 67 -41.35 -31.54 -20.47
CA SER A 67 -41.45 -30.09 -20.31
C SER A 67 -42.71 -29.70 -19.53
N LEU A 68 -42.54 -29.35 -18.26
CA LEU A 68 -43.54 -28.61 -17.47
C LEU A 68 -42.83 -27.53 -16.65
N PHE A 69 -42.13 -26.63 -17.33
CA PHE A 69 -41.81 -25.32 -16.78
C PHE A 69 -42.46 -24.27 -17.69
N LYS A 70 -43.62 -23.79 -17.24
CA LYS A 70 -44.06 -22.43 -17.53
C LYS A 70 -42.83 -21.55 -17.34
N VAL A 71 -42.40 -20.88 -18.41
CA VAL A 71 -41.41 -19.81 -18.34
C VAL A 71 -42.02 -18.72 -17.45
N ILE A 72 -41.79 -18.84 -16.15
CA ILE A 72 -41.95 -17.73 -15.22
C ILE A 72 -40.78 -16.83 -15.58
N SER A 73 -41.09 -15.76 -16.33
CA SER A 73 -40.21 -14.62 -16.47
C SER A 73 -39.63 -14.30 -15.09
N PRO A 74 -38.30 -14.13 -14.94
CA PRO A 74 -37.74 -13.87 -13.63
C PRO A 74 -38.32 -12.54 -13.17
N LEU A 75 -39.25 -12.59 -12.20
CA LEU A 75 -39.59 -11.43 -11.40
C LEU A 75 -38.24 -10.84 -10.98
N LYS A 76 -37.93 -9.63 -11.42
CA LYS A 76 -36.76 -8.90 -10.94
C LYS A 76 -36.90 -8.82 -9.42
N LYS A 77 -36.26 -9.76 -8.70
CA LYS A 77 -36.20 -9.76 -7.24
C LYS A 77 -35.70 -8.37 -6.86
N LYS A 78 -36.50 -7.63 -6.11
CA LYS A 78 -36.14 -6.30 -5.61
C LYS A 78 -34.84 -6.49 -4.81
N LYS A 79 -33.73 -5.92 -5.28
CA LYS A 79 -32.43 -6.04 -4.59
C LYS A 79 -32.58 -5.49 -3.17
N SER A 80 -31.99 -6.18 -2.19
CA SER A 80 -31.99 -5.68 -0.82
C SER A 80 -31.15 -4.39 -0.73
N GLN A 81 -31.34 -3.61 0.35
CA GLN A 81 -30.49 -2.44 0.60
C GLN A 81 -29.01 -2.83 0.73
N GLU A 82 -28.74 -3.98 1.35
CA GLU A 82 -27.39 -4.56 1.46
C GLU A 82 -26.78 -4.85 0.08
N ASP A 83 -27.53 -5.52 -0.80
CA ASP A 83 -27.03 -5.87 -2.14
C ASP A 83 -26.71 -4.63 -2.96
N SER A 84 -27.64 -3.67 -2.93
CA SER A 84 -27.52 -2.43 -3.68
C SER A 84 -26.30 -1.63 -3.20
N LEU A 85 -26.14 -1.46 -1.88
CA LEU A 85 -24.97 -0.75 -1.33
C LEU A 85 -23.66 -1.46 -1.62
N ARG A 86 -23.61 -2.79 -1.50
CA ARG A 86 -22.40 -3.56 -1.84
C ARG A 86 -22.02 -3.41 -3.31
N GLU A 87 -22.98 -3.50 -4.21
CA GLU A 87 -22.74 -3.35 -5.65
C GLU A 87 -22.23 -1.95 -5.99
N MET A 88 -22.76 -0.92 -5.33
CA MET A 88 -22.30 0.45 -5.54
C MET A 88 -20.91 0.73 -4.94
N PHE A 89 -20.63 0.25 -3.73
CA PHE A 89 -19.33 0.46 -3.06
C PHE A 89 -18.21 -0.42 -3.61
N PHE A 90 -18.51 -1.67 -3.98
CA PHE A 90 -17.53 -2.63 -4.51
C PHE A 90 -17.53 -2.68 -6.04
N SER A 91 -18.19 -1.71 -6.68
CA SER A 91 -18.11 -1.53 -8.13
C SER A 91 -16.67 -1.28 -8.55
N PRO A 92 -16.18 -1.87 -9.66
CA PRO A 92 -14.84 -1.59 -10.18
C PRO A 92 -14.56 -0.10 -10.44
N LYS A 93 -15.61 0.70 -10.68
CA LYS A 93 -15.50 2.15 -10.90
C LYS A 93 -15.30 2.94 -9.60
N ASN A 94 -15.63 2.36 -8.44
CA ASN A 94 -15.50 2.98 -7.12
C ASN A 94 -16.17 4.36 -6.97
N THR A 95 -17.18 4.67 -7.81
CA THR A 95 -17.82 5.99 -7.89
C THR A 95 -18.39 6.43 -6.55
N LEU A 96 -19.08 5.52 -5.84
CA LEU A 96 -19.68 5.84 -4.54
C LEU A 96 -18.61 6.05 -3.47
N LEU A 97 -17.56 5.23 -3.48
CA LEU A 97 -16.44 5.37 -2.55
C LEU A 97 -15.71 6.71 -2.72
N TYR A 98 -15.44 7.11 -3.97
CA TYR A 98 -14.80 8.39 -4.26
C TYR A 98 -15.68 9.57 -3.89
N CYS A 99 -16.97 9.50 -4.21
CA CYS A 99 -17.93 10.51 -3.75
C CYS A 99 -17.91 10.62 -2.23
N PHE A 100 -17.97 9.50 -1.50
CA PHE A 100 -17.94 9.49 -0.03
C PHE A 100 -16.66 10.16 0.51
N CYS A 101 -15.50 9.83 -0.06
CA CYS A 101 -14.22 10.42 0.36
C CYS A 101 -14.13 11.92 0.07
N ASP A 102 -14.52 12.35 -1.12
CA ASP A 102 -14.34 13.73 -1.58
C ASP A 102 -15.37 14.67 -0.95
N SER A 103 -16.60 14.19 -0.74
CA SER A 103 -17.69 14.99 -0.18
C SER A 103 -17.71 15.00 1.35
N LEU A 104 -17.43 13.87 2.00
CA LEU A 104 -17.60 13.75 3.46
C LEU A 104 -16.30 13.72 4.26
N LEU A 105 -15.16 13.36 3.64
CA LEU A 105 -13.91 13.13 4.37
C LEU A 105 -12.81 14.18 4.08
N LYS A 106 -13.05 15.11 3.15
CA LYS A 106 -12.01 16.06 2.70
C LYS A 106 -11.78 17.21 3.70
N GLN A 107 -12.82 17.89 4.16
CA GLN A 107 -12.71 19.12 4.97
C GLN A 107 -13.18 18.92 6.43
N ASP A 108 -14.49 18.76 6.68
CA ASP A 108 -15.06 18.61 8.04
C ASP A 108 -15.39 17.15 8.37
N VAL A 109 -14.41 16.46 8.96
CA VAL A 109 -14.46 15.01 9.08
C VAL A 109 -15.19 14.57 10.33
N ASN A 110 -16.36 13.97 10.14
CA ASN A 110 -16.98 13.19 11.18
C ASN A 110 -16.27 11.83 11.32
N VAL A 111 -15.53 11.64 12.42
CA VAL A 111 -14.78 10.39 12.69
C VAL A 111 -15.69 9.16 12.68
N SER A 112 -16.98 9.31 13.02
CA SER A 112 -17.94 8.21 12.94
C SER A 112 -18.17 7.71 11.51
N TYR A 113 -18.08 8.58 10.50
CA TYR A 113 -18.25 8.22 9.10
C TYR A 113 -17.08 7.37 8.61
N ILE A 114 -15.85 7.73 9.02
CA ILE A 114 -14.66 6.92 8.74
C ILE A 114 -14.79 5.54 9.38
N ARG A 115 -15.20 5.48 10.65
CA ARG A 115 -15.38 4.22 11.38
C ARG A 115 -16.44 3.34 10.71
N CYS A 116 -17.56 3.94 10.29
CA CYS A 116 -18.62 3.24 9.58
C CYS A 116 -18.11 2.65 8.26
N LEU A 117 -17.41 3.44 7.43
CA LEU A 117 -16.85 2.98 6.15
C LEU A 117 -15.85 1.83 6.34
N ILE A 118 -14.94 1.97 7.30
CA ILE A 118 -13.97 0.91 7.64
C ILE A 118 -14.71 -0.36 8.08
N ASN A 119 -15.71 -0.24 8.95
CA ASN A 119 -16.49 -1.39 9.42
C ASN A 119 -17.27 -2.06 8.29
N PHE A 120 -17.84 -1.27 7.38
CA PHE A 120 -18.61 -1.77 6.25
C PHE A 120 -17.75 -2.66 5.34
N TYR A 121 -16.55 -2.20 4.96
CA TYR A 121 -15.63 -2.99 4.15
C TYR A 121 -14.97 -4.13 4.94
N ALA A 122 -14.54 -3.88 6.18
CA ALA A 122 -13.84 -4.90 6.99
C ALA A 122 -14.73 -6.09 7.31
N SER A 123 -15.95 -5.87 7.77
CA SER A 123 -16.92 -6.92 8.10
C SER A 123 -17.30 -7.82 6.92
N ARG A 124 -17.02 -7.38 5.68
CA ARG A 124 -17.25 -8.10 4.42
C ARG A 124 -15.95 -8.65 3.81
N GLY A 125 -14.82 -8.58 4.53
CA GLY A 125 -13.52 -9.06 4.07
C GLY A 125 -12.86 -8.18 3.00
N LYS A 126 -13.34 -6.95 2.81
CA LYS A 126 -12.95 -6.03 1.72
C LYS A 126 -12.07 -4.86 2.21
N VAL A 127 -11.52 -4.92 3.42
CA VAL A 127 -10.67 -3.82 3.98
C VAL A 127 -9.42 -3.54 3.15
N ILE A 128 -8.83 -4.58 2.55
CA ILE A 128 -7.66 -4.42 1.68
C ILE A 128 -8.05 -3.63 0.44
N GLU A 129 -9.18 -3.98 -0.18
CA GLU A 129 -9.73 -3.29 -1.35
C GLU A 129 -10.05 -1.81 -1.04
N LEU A 130 -10.59 -1.52 0.15
CA LEU A 130 -10.82 -0.14 0.60
C LEU A 130 -9.52 0.67 0.61
N LEU A 131 -8.50 0.20 1.33
CA LEU A 131 -7.27 0.97 1.50
C LEU A 131 -6.47 1.04 0.20
N GLU A 132 -6.45 -0.03 -0.59
CA GLU A 132 -5.82 -0.09 -1.90
C GLU A 132 -6.43 0.95 -2.85
N THR A 133 -7.75 0.93 -3.01
CA THR A 133 -8.45 1.81 -3.96
C THR A 133 -8.20 3.29 -3.65
N ILE A 134 -8.32 3.69 -2.38
CA ILE A 134 -8.15 5.09 -1.99
C ILE A 134 -6.67 5.50 -2.05
N ALA A 135 -5.74 4.60 -1.69
CA ALA A 135 -4.31 4.86 -1.85
C ALA A 135 -3.93 5.04 -3.32
N PHE A 136 -4.47 4.20 -4.20
CA PHE A 136 -4.17 4.24 -5.63
C PHE A 136 -4.69 5.52 -6.26
N LYS A 137 -5.91 5.96 -5.89
CA LYS A 137 -6.41 7.28 -6.28
C LYS A 137 -5.45 8.40 -5.87
N GLU A 138 -4.98 8.43 -4.61
CA GLU A 138 -4.03 9.46 -4.17
C GLU A 138 -2.70 9.39 -4.92
N ILE A 139 -2.17 8.19 -5.20
CA ILE A 139 -0.92 8.00 -5.97
C ILE A 139 -1.08 8.53 -7.39
N ASP A 140 -2.22 8.24 -8.02
CA ASP A 140 -2.49 8.59 -9.41
C ASP A 140 -2.80 10.10 -9.58
N GLU A 141 -3.44 10.72 -8.59
CA GLU A 141 -3.81 12.15 -8.61
C GLU A 141 -2.70 13.09 -8.09
N THR A 142 -1.76 12.59 -7.28
CA THR A 142 -0.69 13.43 -6.72
C THR A 142 0.40 13.69 -7.76
N SER A 143 0.74 14.97 -7.98
CA SER A 143 1.86 15.37 -8.83
C SER A 143 3.17 14.68 -8.43
N TYR A 144 4.00 14.34 -9.42
CA TYR A 144 5.32 13.73 -9.24
C TYR A 144 6.26 14.58 -8.37
N CYS A 145 6.09 15.90 -8.37
CA CYS A 145 6.91 16.80 -7.56
C CYS A 145 6.53 16.80 -6.07
N ASN A 146 5.36 16.23 -5.73
CA ASN A 146 4.85 16.21 -4.36
C ASN A 146 5.11 14.87 -3.69
N GLU A 147 5.43 14.94 -2.39
CA GLU A 147 5.56 13.76 -1.55
C GLU A 147 4.19 13.13 -1.29
N LEU A 148 4.11 11.80 -1.45
CA LEU A 148 2.90 11.04 -1.20
C LEU A 148 2.59 10.95 0.30
N PHE A 149 1.30 10.94 0.66
CA PHE A 149 0.82 10.58 2.00
C PHE A 149 1.29 11.48 3.17
N ARG A 150 1.82 12.67 2.87
CA ARG A 150 2.22 13.68 3.88
C ARG A 150 1.10 14.61 4.31
N GLY A 151 0.05 14.75 3.51
CA GLY A 151 -1.12 15.57 3.84
C GLY A 151 -2.11 14.88 4.80
N ASN A 152 -3.13 15.62 5.23
CA ASN A 152 -4.30 15.09 5.95
C ASN A 152 -5.39 14.65 4.97
N THR A 153 -5.03 13.76 4.04
CA THR A 153 -5.90 13.29 2.95
C THR A 153 -6.96 12.29 3.47
N PRO A 154 -8.04 12.04 2.71
CA PRO A 154 -9.01 10.99 3.04
C PRO A 154 -8.35 9.63 3.29
N PHE A 155 -7.37 9.25 2.46
CA PHE A 155 -6.60 8.02 2.66
C PHE A 155 -5.91 8.01 4.04
N ILE A 156 -5.17 9.06 4.41
CA ILE A 156 -4.43 9.09 5.68
C ILE A 156 -5.38 9.04 6.88
N LYS A 157 -6.53 9.71 6.79
CA LYS A 157 -7.56 9.67 7.83
C LYS A 157 -8.13 8.27 8.04
N ILE A 158 -8.42 7.56 6.94
CA ILE A 158 -8.90 6.18 6.96
C ILE A 158 -7.80 5.23 7.45
N PHE A 159 -6.57 5.36 6.91
CA PHE A 159 -5.41 4.56 7.28
C PHE A 159 -5.14 4.64 8.79
N ASN A 160 -5.13 5.84 9.37
CA ASN A 160 -4.91 6.03 10.80
C ASN A 160 -6.01 5.37 11.66
N ASN A 161 -7.28 5.49 11.26
CA ASN A 161 -8.38 4.84 11.99
C ASN A 161 -8.34 3.31 11.85
N TYR A 162 -7.93 2.82 10.68
CA TYR A 162 -7.76 1.40 10.40
C TYR A 162 -6.64 0.80 11.25
N THR A 163 -5.44 1.42 11.25
CA THR A 163 -4.31 0.92 12.02
C THR A 163 -4.58 0.96 13.52
N SER A 164 -5.22 2.02 14.02
CA SER A 164 -5.70 2.12 15.41
C SER A 164 -6.64 0.99 15.81
N LYS A 165 -7.39 0.43 14.86
CA LYS A 165 -8.46 -0.53 15.16
C LYS A 165 -7.97 -1.97 15.04
N PHE A 166 -7.13 -2.25 14.05
CA PHE A 166 -6.80 -3.63 13.67
C PHE A 166 -5.31 -3.96 13.77
N CYS A 167 -4.43 -3.00 14.02
CA CYS A 167 -2.98 -3.23 14.04
C CYS A 167 -2.34 -2.99 15.42
N ASP A 168 -3.07 -2.45 16.39
CA ASP A 168 -2.57 -2.00 17.70
C ASP A 168 -1.68 -3.01 18.46
N GLU A 169 -1.80 -4.32 18.23
CA GLU A 169 -0.91 -5.33 18.83
C GLU A 169 0.57 -5.05 18.57
N LEU A 170 0.92 -4.60 17.35
CA LEU A 170 2.30 -4.24 17.03
C LEU A 170 2.78 -3.06 17.89
N LEU A 171 1.95 -2.04 18.05
CA LEU A 171 2.28 -0.85 18.86
C LEU A 171 2.42 -1.23 20.33
N LYS A 172 1.62 -2.17 20.85
CA LYS A 172 1.76 -2.65 22.24
C LYS A 172 3.13 -3.29 22.48
N GLU A 173 3.64 -4.07 21.52
CA GLU A 173 4.97 -4.67 21.61
C GLU A 173 6.10 -3.65 21.41
N GLU A 174 5.90 -2.66 20.54
CA GLU A 174 6.78 -1.49 20.46
C GLU A 174 6.87 -0.82 21.83
N PHE A 175 5.72 -0.45 22.40
CA PHE A 175 5.66 0.18 23.72
C PHE A 175 6.30 -0.67 24.81
N LYS A 176 6.11 -2.00 24.85
CA LYS A 176 6.84 -2.86 25.78
C LYS A 176 8.37 -2.73 25.63
N THR A 177 8.86 -2.66 24.41
CA THR A 177 10.29 -2.45 24.13
C THR A 177 10.79 -1.10 24.65
N TYR A 178 9.90 -0.09 24.69
CA TYR A 178 10.18 1.23 25.25
C TYR A 178 9.79 1.38 26.73
N SER A 179 9.04 0.44 27.33
CA SER A 179 8.61 0.47 28.74
C SER A 179 9.80 0.39 29.70
N ASP A 180 10.92 -0.16 29.24
CA ASP A 180 12.19 -0.18 29.98
C ASP A 180 12.85 1.21 30.03
N ILE A 181 12.39 2.15 29.21
CA ILE A 181 12.83 3.53 29.26
C ILE A 181 11.90 4.31 30.19
N HIS A 182 12.47 4.96 31.21
CA HIS A 182 11.80 6.09 31.86
C HIS A 182 11.63 7.22 30.83
N ILE A 183 10.58 7.18 30.02
CA ILE A 183 10.32 8.09 28.88
C ILE A 183 10.47 9.55 29.32
N SER A 184 9.96 9.90 30.50
CA SER A 184 10.07 11.24 31.07
C SER A 184 11.52 11.64 31.39
N GLN A 185 12.33 10.73 31.94
CA GLN A 185 13.75 10.98 32.22
C GLN A 185 14.56 11.09 30.93
N THR A 186 14.27 10.23 29.96
CA THR A 186 14.89 10.28 28.63
C THR A 186 14.58 11.58 27.92
N GLU A 187 13.33 12.02 27.94
CA GLU A 187 12.93 13.31 27.37
C GLU A 187 13.63 14.49 28.08
N HIS A 188 13.80 14.42 29.39
CA HIS A 188 14.53 15.42 30.16
C HIS A 188 16.02 15.47 29.77
N ILE A 189 16.71 14.32 29.75
CA ILE A 189 18.13 14.22 29.33
C ILE A 189 18.31 14.75 27.91
N LEU A 190 17.40 14.42 27.00
CA LEU A 190 17.47 14.88 25.61
C LEU A 190 17.28 16.39 25.44
N LYS A 191 16.58 17.06 26.38
CA LYS A 191 16.42 18.52 26.38
C LYS A 191 17.56 19.23 27.09
N GLU A 192 17.88 18.79 28.31
CA GLU A 192 18.67 19.57 29.27
C GLU A 192 20.01 18.92 29.63
N GLY A 193 20.22 17.65 29.27
CA GLY A 193 21.45 16.91 29.56
C GLY A 193 22.69 17.44 28.81
N THR A 194 23.86 16.94 29.22
CA THR A 194 25.12 17.27 28.54
C THR A 194 25.15 16.71 27.12
N TRP A 195 26.05 17.21 26.28
CA TRP A 195 26.20 16.69 24.90
C TRP A 195 26.50 15.19 24.87
N VAL A 196 27.31 14.69 25.81
CA VAL A 196 27.66 13.27 25.93
C VAL A 196 26.43 12.44 26.30
N ASP A 197 25.63 12.91 27.27
CA ASP A 197 24.40 12.22 27.69
C ASP A 197 23.39 12.18 26.54
N LYS A 198 23.18 13.32 25.85
CA LYS A 198 22.28 13.42 24.69
C LYS A 198 22.65 12.42 23.60
N ILE A 199 23.94 12.27 23.28
CA ILE A 199 24.41 11.30 22.28
C ILE A 199 24.18 9.87 22.76
N SER A 200 24.57 9.55 24.00
CA SER A 200 24.40 8.22 24.57
C SER A 200 22.92 7.81 24.58
N THR A 201 22.04 8.69 25.05
CA THR A 201 20.60 8.49 25.06
C THR A 201 20.03 8.35 23.65
N SER A 202 20.47 9.18 22.69
CA SER A 202 20.03 9.06 21.30
C SER A 202 20.40 7.70 20.69
N LYS A 203 21.63 7.23 20.96
CA LYS A 203 22.08 5.90 20.52
C LYS A 203 21.24 4.79 21.14
N ASN A 204 20.88 4.90 22.42
CA ASN A 204 20.02 3.92 23.09
C ASN A 204 18.60 3.90 22.48
N VAL A 205 18.01 5.06 22.18
CA VAL A 205 16.70 5.15 21.50
C VAL A 205 16.74 4.45 20.13
N ILE A 206 17.80 4.70 19.34
CA ILE A 206 17.99 4.05 18.02
C ILE A 206 18.18 2.53 18.15
N HIS A 207 18.91 2.09 19.17
CA HIS A 207 19.11 0.67 19.46
C HIS A 207 17.79 -0.04 19.78
N LEU A 208 16.93 0.60 20.57
CA LEU A 208 15.62 0.04 20.93
C LEU A 208 14.69 -0.04 19.72
N LEU A 209 14.68 0.97 18.84
CA LEU A 209 14.00 0.88 17.55
C LEU A 209 14.51 -0.31 16.73
N THR A 210 15.82 -0.50 16.68
CA THR A 210 16.45 -1.60 15.91
C THR A 210 16.02 -2.97 16.46
N LYS A 211 16.06 -3.16 17.78
CA LYS A 211 15.57 -4.39 18.44
C LYS A 211 14.10 -4.66 18.15
N PHE A 212 13.26 -3.63 18.20
CA PHE A 212 11.85 -3.74 17.86
C PHE A 212 11.68 -4.23 16.42
N LEU A 213 12.36 -3.60 15.44
CA LEU A 213 12.24 -3.95 14.03
C LEU A 213 12.67 -5.39 13.72
N ILE A 214 13.67 -5.92 14.41
CA ILE A 214 14.11 -7.32 14.25
C ILE A 214 12.98 -8.31 14.64
N LYS A 215 12.16 -7.96 15.64
CA LYS A 215 11.08 -8.83 16.15
C LYS A 215 9.71 -8.52 15.56
N CYS A 216 9.52 -7.36 14.97
CA CYS A 216 8.19 -6.84 14.62
C CYS A 216 7.44 -7.69 13.57
N SER A 217 8.15 -8.42 12.71
CA SER A 217 7.58 -9.19 11.59
C SER A 217 6.50 -10.20 12.02
N SER A 218 6.61 -10.82 13.21
CA SER A 218 5.63 -11.79 13.71
C SER A 218 4.31 -11.16 14.16
N TYR A 219 4.30 -9.85 14.42
CA TYR A 219 3.15 -9.11 14.95
C TYR A 219 2.44 -8.28 13.88
N ILE A 220 2.94 -8.27 12.64
CA ILE A 220 2.32 -7.54 11.53
C ILE A 220 1.15 -8.37 11.01
N PRO A 221 -0.10 -7.87 11.09
CA PRO A 221 -1.24 -8.58 10.54
C PRO A 221 -1.12 -8.79 9.03
N SER A 222 -1.56 -9.94 8.54
CA SER A 222 -1.48 -10.31 7.11
C SER A 222 -2.12 -9.25 6.21
N HIS A 223 -3.31 -8.76 6.57
CA HIS A 223 -4.00 -7.70 5.82
C HIS A 223 -3.20 -6.39 5.75
N PHE A 224 -2.50 -6.01 6.83
CA PHE A 224 -1.72 -4.78 6.90
C PHE A 224 -0.47 -4.89 6.02
N LYS A 225 0.20 -6.04 6.08
CA LYS A 225 1.30 -6.39 5.18
C LYS A 225 0.86 -6.32 3.71
N THR A 226 -0.28 -6.93 3.35
CA THR A 226 -0.80 -6.91 1.98
C THR A 226 -1.10 -5.49 1.49
N ILE A 227 -1.70 -4.64 2.34
CA ILE A 227 -1.96 -3.23 2.03
C ILE A 227 -0.64 -2.48 1.73
N LEU A 228 0.33 -2.55 2.65
CA LEU A 228 1.61 -1.87 2.48
C LEU A 228 2.35 -2.36 1.23
N ARG A 229 2.33 -3.67 0.96
CA ARG A 229 2.95 -4.25 -0.23
C ARG A 229 2.29 -3.75 -1.53
N LYS A 230 0.96 -3.73 -1.60
CA LYS A 230 0.22 -3.26 -2.77
C LYS A 230 0.52 -1.79 -3.07
N ILE A 231 0.52 -0.94 -2.03
CA ILE A 231 0.90 0.47 -2.13
C ILE A 231 2.35 0.61 -2.62
N TYR A 232 3.28 -0.11 -2.01
CA TYR A 232 4.69 -0.10 -2.41
C TYR A 232 4.87 -0.43 -3.89
N HIS A 233 4.25 -1.52 -4.38
CA HIS A 233 4.37 -1.91 -5.78
C HIS A 233 3.71 -0.90 -6.72
N ARG A 234 2.57 -0.31 -6.37
CA ARG A 234 1.93 0.73 -7.17
C ARG A 234 2.83 1.96 -7.32
N VAL A 235 3.42 2.44 -6.23
CA VAL A 235 4.36 3.57 -6.28
C VAL A 235 5.62 3.21 -7.07
N ALA A 236 6.16 2.00 -6.88
CA ALA A 236 7.35 1.56 -7.61
C ALA A 236 7.11 1.47 -9.13
N GLN A 237 5.88 1.14 -9.55
CA GLN A 237 5.47 1.09 -10.95
C GLN A 237 5.20 2.48 -11.53
N ASN A 238 4.51 3.36 -10.79
CA ASN A 238 4.10 4.66 -11.30
C ASN A 238 5.20 5.74 -11.20
N ARG A 239 6.07 5.63 -10.18
CA ARG A 239 7.11 6.61 -9.85
C ARG A 239 8.49 5.97 -9.87
N SER A 240 9.00 5.53 -8.73
CA SER A 240 10.32 4.89 -8.62
C SER A 240 10.41 3.99 -7.40
N ILE A 241 11.39 3.08 -7.39
CA ILE A 241 11.70 2.23 -6.23
C ILE A 241 12.09 3.09 -5.01
N THR A 242 12.81 4.19 -5.24
CA THR A 242 13.20 5.13 -4.18
C THR A 242 11.98 5.80 -3.55
N GLU A 243 11.04 6.28 -4.36
CA GLU A 243 9.78 6.85 -3.85
C GLU A 243 8.89 5.81 -3.18
N ALA A 244 8.89 4.56 -3.66
CA ALA A 244 8.16 3.46 -3.02
C ALA A 244 8.74 3.17 -1.63
N ARG A 245 10.06 3.19 -1.48
CA ARG A 245 10.72 3.10 -0.17
C ARG A 245 10.34 4.26 0.74
N ASN A 246 10.39 5.50 0.26
CA ASN A 246 10.02 6.68 1.04
C ASN A 246 8.54 6.65 1.46
N THR A 247 7.67 6.18 0.58
CA THR A 247 6.25 5.94 0.85
C THR A 247 6.07 4.92 1.97
N PHE A 248 6.78 3.78 1.90
CA PHE A 248 6.76 2.77 2.96
C PHE A 248 7.19 3.37 4.30
N LEU A 249 8.29 4.13 4.33
CA LEU A 249 8.79 4.73 5.56
C LEU A 249 7.79 5.75 6.14
N THR A 250 7.15 6.52 5.27
CA THR A 250 6.09 7.47 5.65
C THR A 250 4.91 6.76 6.29
N LEU A 251 4.40 5.69 5.68
CA LEU A 251 3.22 4.98 6.19
C LEU A 251 3.52 4.13 7.43
N PHE A 252 4.62 3.38 7.43
CA PHE A 252 4.94 2.47 8.51
C PHE A 252 5.49 3.20 9.74
N PHE A 253 6.44 4.13 9.56
CA PHE A 253 7.06 4.82 10.69
C PHE A 253 6.29 6.08 11.06
N LEU A 254 6.26 7.08 10.17
CA LEU A 254 5.69 8.40 10.50
C LEU A 254 4.19 8.34 10.83
N ARG A 255 3.40 7.58 10.06
CA ARG A 255 1.94 7.51 10.28
C ARG A 255 1.50 6.47 11.29
N TYR A 256 2.35 5.49 11.60
CA TYR A 256 1.96 4.36 12.44
C TYR A 256 2.85 4.16 13.67
N CYS A 257 4.06 3.62 13.55
CA CYS A 257 4.94 3.32 14.71
C CYS A 257 5.25 4.55 15.56
N PHE A 258 5.43 5.72 14.95
CA PHE A 258 5.85 6.92 15.69
C PHE A 258 4.72 7.71 16.34
N ARG A 259 3.46 7.37 16.05
CA ARG A 259 2.28 8.01 16.64
C ARG A 259 2.29 8.03 18.18
N PRO A 260 2.61 6.91 18.87
CA PRO A 260 3.00 6.87 20.28
C PRO A 260 3.79 8.05 20.83
N PHE A 261 4.82 8.48 20.11
CA PHE A 261 5.80 9.47 20.59
C PHE A 261 5.40 10.91 20.26
N SER A 262 4.19 11.14 19.74
CA SER A 262 3.66 12.50 19.47
C SER A 262 3.66 13.42 20.70
N LYS A 263 3.57 12.85 21.92
CA LYS A 263 3.66 13.60 23.19
C LYS A 263 5.09 13.75 23.73
N VAL A 264 6.09 13.21 23.03
CA VAL A 264 7.49 13.14 23.46
C VAL A 264 8.41 13.62 22.32
N PRO A 265 8.43 14.94 22.03
CA PRO A 265 8.98 15.47 20.78
C PRO A 265 10.47 15.21 20.57
N SER A 266 11.29 15.14 21.63
CA SER A 266 12.74 14.93 21.48
C SER A 266 13.04 13.51 21.01
N ILE A 267 12.38 12.52 21.61
CA ILE A 267 12.45 11.12 21.15
C ILE A 267 11.94 11.00 19.72
N LEU A 268 10.78 11.59 19.43
CA LEU A 268 10.19 11.57 18.09
C LEU A 268 11.15 12.15 17.03
N LYS A 269 11.81 13.28 17.34
CA LYS A 269 12.80 13.90 16.45
C LYS A 269 13.97 12.97 16.16
N ILE A 270 14.52 12.30 17.17
CA ILE A 270 15.63 11.35 17.01
C ILE A 270 15.21 10.17 16.13
N LEU A 271 14.04 9.59 16.39
CA LEU A 271 13.51 8.48 15.61
C LEU A 271 13.30 8.87 14.14
N HIS A 272 12.75 10.07 13.89
CA HIS A 272 12.59 10.61 12.53
C HIS A 272 13.92 10.79 11.82
N GLU A 273 14.89 11.45 12.48
CA GLU A 273 16.21 11.66 11.90
C GLU A 273 16.92 10.34 11.59
N ALA A 274 16.84 9.37 12.51
CA ALA A 274 17.46 8.06 12.33
C ALA A 274 16.91 7.32 11.10
N VAL A 275 15.57 7.23 10.98
CA VAL A 275 14.93 6.60 9.81
C VAL A 275 15.24 7.35 8.52
N HIS A 276 15.26 8.69 8.56
CA HIS A 276 15.56 9.50 7.39
C HIS A 276 17.02 9.36 6.93
N ARG A 277 17.98 9.29 7.85
CA ARG A 277 19.39 9.02 7.52
C ARG A 277 19.58 7.68 6.81
N CYS A 278 18.81 6.65 7.19
CA CYS A 278 18.83 5.35 6.49
C CYS A 278 18.36 5.41 5.01
N VAL A 279 17.75 6.51 4.58
CA VAL A 279 17.39 6.79 3.18
C VAL A 279 18.52 7.50 2.44
N GLN A 280 19.18 8.46 3.09
CA GLN A 280 20.15 9.36 2.46
C GLN A 280 21.59 8.83 2.45
N GLU A 281 21.97 8.00 3.42
CA GLU A 281 23.36 7.58 3.56
C GLU A 281 23.78 6.59 2.47
N SER A 282 24.90 6.91 1.82
CA SER A 282 25.63 6.02 0.91
C SER A 282 26.04 4.73 1.66
N LYS A 283 26.54 3.71 0.94
CA LYS A 283 26.99 2.45 1.56
C LYS A 283 28.19 2.60 2.53
N TYR A 284 28.66 3.82 2.79
CA TYR A 284 29.93 4.13 3.46
C TYR A 284 29.77 4.84 4.81
N SER A 285 28.61 4.77 5.45
CA SER A 285 28.44 5.26 6.84
C SER A 285 29.31 4.43 7.80
N ILE A 286 29.99 5.10 8.73
CA ILE A 286 30.92 4.47 9.70
C ILE A 286 30.22 4.22 11.06
N ASP A 287 29.03 4.77 11.29
CA ASP A 287 28.29 4.60 12.56
C ASP A 287 27.55 3.25 12.59
N SER A 288 28.03 2.32 13.41
CA SER A 288 27.52 0.94 13.52
C SER A 288 26.02 0.89 13.80
N ASN A 289 25.50 1.79 14.64
CA ASN A 289 24.09 1.80 15.02
C ASN A 289 23.18 2.14 13.83
N ASN A 290 23.62 3.04 12.96
CA ASN A 290 22.86 3.41 11.75
C ASN A 290 22.88 2.28 10.73
N ILE A 291 23.98 1.50 10.66
CA ILE A 291 24.09 0.32 9.80
C ILE A 291 23.12 -0.77 10.25
N GLU A 292 23.06 -1.07 11.56
CA GLU A 292 22.14 -2.07 12.11
C GLU A 292 20.67 -1.67 11.89
N LEU A 293 20.32 -0.42 12.19
CA LEU A 293 18.97 0.09 11.95
C LEU A 293 18.59 -0.02 10.46
N ARG A 294 19.49 0.42 9.56
CA ARG A 294 19.27 0.33 8.11
C ARG A 294 19.04 -1.11 7.67
N THR A 295 19.80 -2.05 8.23
CA THR A 295 19.67 -3.48 7.93
C THR A 295 18.32 -4.00 8.42
N ALA A 296 17.90 -3.65 9.63
CA ALA A 296 16.59 -4.02 10.16
C ALA A 296 15.43 -3.46 9.31
N ILE A 297 15.50 -2.18 8.92
CA ILE A 297 14.52 -1.56 8.01
C ILE A 297 14.46 -2.29 6.66
N ASN A 298 15.62 -2.63 6.08
CA ASN A 298 15.69 -3.34 4.81
C ASN A 298 15.12 -4.75 4.90
N SER A 299 15.40 -5.47 5.99
CA SER A 299 14.85 -6.79 6.26
C SER A 299 13.34 -6.75 6.40
N LEU A 300 12.81 -5.77 7.14
CA LEU A 300 11.37 -5.56 7.28
C LEU A 300 10.72 -5.23 5.93
N LEU A 301 11.29 -4.30 5.16
CA LEU A 301 10.77 -3.95 3.85
C LEU A 301 10.76 -5.18 2.93
N SER A 302 11.85 -5.95 2.91
CA SER A 302 11.94 -7.20 2.14
C SER A 302 10.90 -8.23 2.58
N TYR A 303 10.67 -8.38 3.90
CA TYR A 303 9.61 -9.24 4.42
C TYR A 303 8.23 -8.80 3.92
N ILE A 304 7.94 -7.51 3.94
CA ILE A 304 6.65 -6.98 3.47
C ILE A 304 6.50 -7.16 1.97
N THR A 305 7.53 -6.89 1.17
CA THR A 305 7.43 -6.89 -0.29
C THR A 305 7.57 -8.27 -0.93
N ASN A 306 8.38 -9.15 -0.35
CA ASN A 306 8.81 -10.39 -1.02
C ASN A 306 8.17 -11.64 -0.44
N THR A 307 7.65 -11.60 0.79
CA THR A 307 7.01 -12.77 1.38
C THR A 307 5.57 -12.88 0.86
N PRO A 308 5.14 -14.07 0.38
CA PRO A 308 3.79 -14.27 -0.16
C PRO A 308 2.71 -13.90 0.87
N ASP A 309 1.51 -13.61 0.36
CA ASP A 309 0.35 -13.44 1.21
C ASP A 309 0.09 -14.74 1.96
N GLY A 310 0.05 -14.65 3.30
CA GLY A 310 -0.67 -15.64 4.07
C GLY A 310 -2.15 -15.61 3.66
N SER A 311 -2.89 -16.67 3.95
CA SER A 311 -4.34 -16.68 3.78
C SER A 311 -4.97 -15.64 4.72
N SER A 312 -5.11 -14.42 4.24
CA SER A 312 -5.85 -13.35 4.92
C SER A 312 -7.34 -13.63 4.75
N TYR A 313 -7.84 -14.64 5.46
CA TYR A 313 -9.28 -14.77 5.67
C TYR A 313 -9.71 -13.54 6.46
N GLY A 314 -10.46 -12.66 5.78
CA GLY A 314 -10.66 -11.28 6.19
C GLY A 314 -11.37 -11.15 7.54
N LEU A 315 -11.40 -9.91 8.02
CA LEU A 315 -12.07 -9.43 9.25
C LEU A 315 -13.60 -9.57 9.19
N ILE A 316 -14.10 -10.66 8.61
CA ILE A 316 -15.51 -10.95 8.37
C ILE A 316 -16.20 -11.05 9.71
N ASN A 317 -17.25 -10.25 9.87
CA ASN A 317 -18.00 -10.20 11.11
C ASN A 317 -19.46 -9.91 10.78
N ILE A 318 -20.31 -10.93 10.89
CA ILE A 318 -21.72 -10.89 10.49
C ILE A 318 -22.50 -9.85 11.29
N THR A 319 -22.32 -9.80 12.62
CA THR A 319 -23.02 -8.82 13.47
C THR A 319 -22.63 -7.38 13.10
N MET A 320 -21.37 -7.17 12.73
CA MET A 320 -20.90 -5.87 12.24
C MET A 320 -21.41 -5.54 10.83
N GLN A 321 -21.79 -6.51 10.01
CA GLN A 321 -22.34 -6.25 8.67
C GLN A 321 -23.68 -5.50 8.76
N GLU A 322 -24.56 -5.93 9.66
CA GLU A 322 -25.87 -5.30 9.89
C GLU A 322 -25.72 -3.90 10.49
N VAL A 323 -24.94 -3.77 11.57
CA VAL A 323 -24.69 -2.49 12.24
C VAL A 323 -24.05 -1.48 11.29
N SER A 324 -23.04 -1.89 10.51
CA SER A 324 -22.37 -1.00 9.56
C SER A 324 -23.26 -0.63 8.38
N LEU A 325 -24.17 -1.51 7.96
CA LEU A 325 -25.15 -1.22 6.91
C LEU A 325 -26.14 -0.15 7.37
N GLU A 326 -26.73 -0.32 8.56
CA GLU A 326 -27.68 0.64 9.12
C GLU A 326 -27.03 2.02 9.29
N GLN A 327 -25.82 2.05 9.85
CA GLN A 327 -25.05 3.28 9.98
C GLN A 327 -24.79 3.93 8.63
N MET A 328 -24.42 3.15 7.60
CA MET A 328 -24.16 3.68 6.27
C MET A 328 -25.42 4.28 5.63
N VAL A 329 -26.57 3.60 5.76
CA VAL A 329 -27.86 4.13 5.30
C VAL A 329 -28.24 5.43 6.03
N ASN A 330 -27.99 5.50 7.34
CA ASN A 330 -28.26 6.71 8.13
C ASN A 330 -27.33 7.87 7.74
N ILE A 331 -26.08 7.60 7.39
CA ILE A 331 -25.17 8.61 6.82
C ILE A 331 -25.74 9.13 5.50
N PHE A 332 -26.16 8.24 4.58
CA PHE A 332 -26.77 8.66 3.32
C PHE A 332 -28.06 9.46 3.50
N LYS A 333 -28.87 9.15 4.51
CA LYS A 333 -30.06 9.95 4.88
C LYS A 333 -29.69 11.36 5.32
N THR A 334 -28.69 11.47 6.19
CA THR A 334 -28.27 12.74 6.81
C THR A 334 -27.56 13.62 5.79
N GLU A 335 -26.67 13.04 5.00
CA GLU A 335 -25.79 13.75 4.06
C GLU A 335 -26.32 13.74 2.62
N MET A 336 -27.60 13.46 2.43
CA MET A 336 -28.23 13.29 1.11
C MET A 336 -27.97 14.50 0.19
N GLY A 337 -28.09 15.71 0.73
CA GLY A 337 -27.91 16.95 -0.03
C GLY A 337 -26.46 17.23 -0.41
N THR A 338 -25.50 16.71 0.34
CA THR A 338 -24.07 16.78 0.00
C THR A 338 -23.76 15.76 -1.08
N ILE A 339 -24.20 14.51 -0.87
CA ILE A 339 -23.89 13.39 -1.77
C ILE A 339 -24.51 13.59 -3.14
N SER A 340 -25.72 14.15 -3.24
CA SER A 340 -26.37 14.44 -4.52
C SER A 340 -25.58 15.40 -5.42
N LYS A 341 -24.76 16.29 -4.83
CA LYS A 341 -23.97 17.27 -5.58
C LYS A 341 -22.67 16.70 -6.13
N PHE A 342 -22.09 15.70 -5.46
CA PHE A 342 -20.77 15.15 -5.79
C PHE A 342 -20.83 13.76 -6.44
N TYR A 343 -21.98 13.08 -6.36
CA TYR A 343 -22.13 11.74 -6.90
C TYR A 343 -22.36 11.75 -8.42
N ASN A 344 -21.39 11.24 -9.17
CA ASN A 344 -21.42 11.19 -10.63
C ASN A 344 -22.12 9.92 -11.19
N GLY A 345 -22.85 9.16 -10.37
CA GLY A 345 -23.61 7.98 -10.79
C GLY A 345 -25.12 8.21 -10.81
N ASP A 346 -25.92 7.15 -10.94
CA ASP A 346 -27.38 7.27 -10.85
C ASP A 346 -27.81 7.49 -9.40
N PHE A 347 -28.03 8.76 -9.05
CA PHE A 347 -28.44 9.14 -7.70
C PHE A 347 -29.79 8.53 -7.28
N ASN A 348 -30.64 8.13 -8.24
CA ASN A 348 -31.88 7.45 -7.91
C ASN A 348 -31.64 6.12 -7.19
N GLU A 349 -30.51 5.45 -7.43
CA GLU A 349 -30.13 4.23 -6.71
C GLU A 349 -29.89 4.52 -5.22
N ILE A 350 -29.12 5.57 -4.89
CA ILE A 350 -28.90 6.02 -3.51
C ILE A 350 -30.22 6.42 -2.85
N PHE A 351 -31.04 7.18 -3.57
CA PHE A 351 -32.35 7.62 -3.08
C PHE A 351 -33.29 6.45 -2.79
N ASN A 352 -33.31 5.44 -3.66
CA ASN A 352 -34.11 4.22 -3.48
C ASN A 352 -33.61 3.38 -2.30
N ILE A 353 -32.29 3.28 -2.10
CA ILE A 353 -31.70 2.64 -0.93
C ILE A 353 -32.16 3.35 0.34
N VAL A 354 -32.09 4.68 0.38
CA VAL A 354 -32.49 5.46 1.56
C VAL A 354 -34.00 5.39 1.83
N LYS A 355 -34.84 5.42 0.80
CA LYS A 355 -36.30 5.33 0.91
C LYS A 355 -36.82 3.93 1.18
N GLY A 356 -36.05 2.90 0.87
CA GLY A 356 -36.43 1.51 1.14
C GLY A 356 -36.76 1.30 2.63
N LYS A 357 -37.81 0.53 2.92
CA LYS A 357 -38.03 0.01 4.26
C LYS A 357 -36.95 -1.05 4.52
N TYR A 358 -36.15 -0.84 5.56
CA TYR A 358 -35.26 -1.87 6.11
C TYR A 358 -36.15 -2.88 6.83
N ASP A 359 -36.57 -3.93 6.13
CA ASP A 359 -37.19 -5.08 6.78
C ASP A 359 -36.04 -5.82 7.46
N GLY A 360 -35.80 -5.53 8.74
CA GLY A 360 -34.69 -6.06 9.55
C GLY A 360 -34.68 -7.58 9.77
N ILE A 361 -35.32 -8.35 8.88
CA ILE A 361 -35.47 -9.82 8.96
C ILE A 361 -35.43 -10.44 7.54
N GLN A 362 -34.55 -9.96 6.66
CA GLN A 362 -34.05 -10.82 5.57
C GLN A 362 -32.54 -11.01 5.75
N SER A 363 -32.24 -11.77 6.82
CA SER A 363 -30.98 -12.47 6.95
C SER A 363 -30.71 -13.23 5.65
N ILE A 364 -29.58 -12.88 5.02
CA ILE A 364 -28.83 -13.71 4.07
C ILE A 364 -29.72 -14.68 3.28
N ASN A 365 -30.26 -14.26 2.13
CA ASN A 365 -30.88 -15.22 1.22
C ASN A 365 -29.84 -16.34 0.93
N PRO A 366 -30.09 -17.61 1.33
CA PRO A 366 -29.10 -18.67 1.17
C PRO A 366 -28.71 -18.89 -0.30
N GLU A 367 -29.61 -18.65 -1.26
CA GLU A 367 -29.26 -18.66 -2.70
C GLU A 367 -28.23 -17.58 -3.04
N MET A 368 -28.34 -16.42 -2.41
CA MET A 368 -27.43 -15.30 -2.61
C MET A 368 -26.09 -15.55 -1.91
N ALA A 369 -26.07 -16.16 -0.72
CA ALA A 369 -24.84 -16.58 -0.08
C ALA A 369 -24.09 -17.63 -0.93
N VAL A 370 -24.81 -18.60 -1.49
CA VAL A 370 -24.25 -19.63 -2.38
C VAL A 370 -23.76 -19.01 -3.69
N SER A 371 -24.56 -18.16 -4.34
CA SER A 371 -24.14 -17.45 -5.56
C SER A 371 -22.90 -16.59 -5.30
N ARG A 372 -22.83 -15.92 -4.14
CA ARG A 372 -21.66 -15.13 -3.74
C ARG A 372 -20.44 -15.99 -3.46
N LEU A 373 -20.62 -17.14 -2.84
CA LEU A 373 -19.52 -18.08 -2.59
C LEU A 373 -18.96 -18.57 -3.92
N ASN A 374 -19.83 -18.89 -4.88
CA ASN A 374 -19.41 -19.28 -6.23
C ASN A 374 -18.68 -18.15 -6.96
N THR A 375 -19.22 -16.92 -6.97
CA THR A 375 -18.53 -15.77 -7.60
C THR A 375 -17.20 -15.47 -6.93
N TRP A 376 -17.13 -15.57 -5.60
CA TRP A 376 -15.87 -15.40 -4.87
C TRP A 376 -14.86 -16.52 -5.19
N GLU A 377 -15.32 -17.76 -5.30
CA GLU A 377 -14.48 -18.88 -5.74
C GLU A 377 -13.96 -18.67 -7.16
N GLU A 378 -14.80 -18.19 -8.08
CA GLU A 378 -14.44 -17.85 -9.46
C GLU A 378 -13.41 -16.72 -9.53
N GLU A 379 -13.65 -15.62 -8.80
CA GLU A 379 -12.71 -14.50 -8.68
C GLU A 379 -11.36 -14.95 -8.10
N LYS A 380 -11.40 -15.81 -7.07
CA LYS A 380 -10.20 -16.40 -6.44
C LYS A 380 -9.45 -17.30 -7.42
N LEU A 381 -10.15 -18.11 -8.19
CA LEU A 381 -9.54 -18.99 -9.20
C LEU A 381 -8.90 -18.17 -10.32
N SER A 382 -9.57 -17.11 -10.76
CA SER A 382 -9.07 -16.16 -11.75
C SER A 382 -7.80 -15.46 -11.27
N LEU A 383 -7.80 -14.93 -10.04
CA LEU A 383 -6.62 -14.29 -9.44
C LEU A 383 -5.47 -15.29 -9.28
N ALA A 384 -5.74 -16.50 -8.80
CA ALA A 384 -4.73 -17.55 -8.66
C ALA A 384 -4.14 -17.95 -10.03
N SER A 385 -4.96 -18.02 -11.07
CA SER A 385 -4.52 -18.27 -12.45
C SER A 385 -3.62 -17.15 -12.97
N GLN A 386 -3.99 -15.90 -12.73
CA GLN A 386 -3.19 -14.73 -13.11
C GLN A 386 -1.84 -14.71 -12.38
N LEU A 387 -1.82 -14.95 -11.08
CA LEU A 387 -0.59 -15.04 -10.27
C LEU A 387 0.30 -16.20 -10.72
N ASN A 388 -0.27 -17.37 -11.01
CA ASN A 388 0.47 -18.50 -11.56
C ASN A 388 1.08 -18.19 -12.93
N SER A 389 0.36 -17.47 -13.78
CA SER A 389 0.89 -17.01 -15.07
C SER A 389 2.09 -16.07 -14.87
N GLN A 390 1.98 -15.10 -13.96
CA GLN A 390 3.07 -14.19 -13.60
C GLN A 390 4.28 -14.94 -13.03
N LEU A 391 4.08 -15.88 -12.12
CA LEU A 391 5.14 -16.73 -11.56
C LEU A 391 5.83 -17.55 -12.64
N LYS A 392 5.08 -18.17 -13.56
CA LYS A 392 5.66 -18.91 -14.71
C LYS A 392 6.54 -18.00 -15.57
N GLN A 393 6.11 -16.76 -15.82
CA GLN A 393 6.91 -15.78 -16.55
C GLN A 393 8.19 -15.40 -15.79
N GLN A 394 8.11 -15.17 -14.48
CA GLN A 394 9.28 -14.87 -13.64
C GLN A 394 10.28 -16.05 -13.61
N ILE A 395 9.79 -17.28 -13.44
CA ILE A 395 10.62 -18.49 -13.50
C ILE A 395 11.32 -18.60 -14.86
N LYS A 396 10.63 -18.30 -15.96
CA LYS A 396 11.24 -18.30 -17.30
C LYS A 396 12.34 -17.24 -17.44
N LYS A 397 12.14 -16.04 -16.88
CA LYS A 397 13.16 -14.99 -16.84
C LYS A 397 14.37 -15.44 -16.00
N LEU A 398 14.16 -15.97 -14.81
CA LEU A 398 15.22 -16.48 -13.94
C LEU A 398 16.02 -17.62 -14.58
N LYS A 399 15.35 -18.56 -15.27
CA LYS A 399 16.02 -19.62 -16.03
C LYS A 399 16.93 -19.06 -17.13
N LYS A 400 16.49 -18.01 -17.85
CA LYS A 400 17.32 -17.32 -18.85
C LYS A 400 18.54 -16.66 -18.21
N TYR A 401 18.36 -15.92 -17.12
CA TYR A 401 19.47 -15.29 -16.40
C TYR A 401 20.47 -16.31 -15.88
N ASN A 402 20.00 -17.42 -15.28
CA ASN A 402 20.88 -18.49 -14.83
C ASN A 402 21.67 -19.12 -15.98
N LYS A 403 21.07 -19.27 -17.17
CA LYS A 403 21.79 -19.75 -18.36
C LYS A 403 22.90 -18.78 -18.77
N ILE A 404 22.63 -17.47 -18.76
CA ILE A 404 23.62 -16.43 -19.07
C ILE A 404 24.77 -16.45 -18.05
N LEU A 405 24.44 -16.55 -16.75
CA LEU A 405 25.45 -16.62 -15.68
C LEU A 405 26.30 -17.87 -15.79
N LYS A 406 25.70 -19.04 -16.00
CA LYS A 406 26.44 -20.29 -16.23
C LYS A 406 27.39 -20.19 -17.42
N ASN A 407 26.93 -19.63 -18.53
CA ASN A 407 27.79 -19.42 -19.69
C ASN A 407 28.97 -18.50 -19.36
N ARG A 408 28.74 -17.37 -18.67
CA ARG A 408 29.80 -16.46 -18.25
C ARG A 408 30.82 -17.11 -17.32
N ILE A 409 30.34 -17.90 -16.34
CA ILE A 409 31.22 -18.64 -15.43
C ILE A 409 32.09 -19.60 -16.25
N ASN A 410 31.49 -20.41 -17.14
CA ASN A 410 32.24 -21.35 -17.97
C ASN A 410 33.27 -20.65 -18.86
N THR A 411 32.94 -19.48 -19.43
CA THR A 411 33.89 -18.70 -20.22
C THR A 411 35.06 -18.19 -19.36
N LEU A 412 34.79 -17.71 -18.15
CA LEU A 412 35.83 -17.26 -17.22
C LEU A 412 36.70 -18.42 -16.74
N THR A 413 36.11 -19.57 -16.41
CA THR A 413 36.86 -20.78 -16.02
C THR A 413 37.75 -21.28 -17.17
N ALA A 414 37.29 -21.19 -18.42
CA ALA A 414 38.07 -21.54 -19.59
C ALA A 414 39.19 -20.54 -19.96
N LEU A 415 39.16 -19.33 -19.40
CA LEU A 415 40.22 -18.32 -19.55
C LEU A 415 41.27 -18.41 -18.43
N CYS A 416 40.95 -19.08 -17.32
CA CYS A 416 41.85 -19.30 -16.18
C CYS A 416 42.57 -20.65 -16.21
N ASN A 417 42.16 -21.56 -17.10
CA ASN A 417 42.86 -22.80 -17.44
C ASN A 417 43.60 -22.60 -18.77
#